data_AF-W9WX82-F1
#
_entry.id   AF-W9WX82-F1
#
_cell.length_a   1.000
_cell.length_b   1.000
_cell.length_c   1.000
_cell.angle_alpha   90.00
_cell.angle_beta   90.00
_cell.angle_gamma   90.00
#
_symmetry.space_group_name_H-M   'P 1'
#
loop_
_entity.id
_entity.type
_entity.pdbx_description
1 polymer ?
#
loop_
_entity_poly.entity_id
_entity_poly.type
_entity_poly.pdbx_seq_one_letter_code
_entity_poly.pdbx_strand_id
1 'polypeptide(L)'
;MDSYEESNVPFLLDLKDDSTERSIIREKPVWNSKRLLWWTFCAMVLVVSNAFTFYGARVYRHSQLDRVCTAHTSQNWSPVEQDVNIHYSSTRFNASFYKESIYRQAASPEVDAAWEELGTELKGVVLTVDEAKKSGLELDRVMVGEDYGGPGYVAFVEVTHQIHCLNLLRRGLWFNYEYYQSHSIGEFADGDRIVKLHIGHCLDTLRQALMCSSDTGLLPFVWVGNPPKQFPDFFREHKCRNFEPILEFAKRREVKALEHMKAVPHKGALILDDFP
;
A
#
# COMPACT_ATOMS: atom_id res chain seq x y z
N MET A 1 18.08 -26.45 -98.93
CA MET A 1 19.36 -25.80 -98.60
C MET A 1 19.53 -25.85 -97.11
N ASP A 2 20.26 -26.77 -96.49
CA ASP A 2 20.98 -27.94 -96.95
C ASP A 2 20.94 -28.97 -95.83
N SER A 3 20.82 -30.23 -96.25
CA SER A 3 21.05 -31.44 -95.48
C SER A 3 22.49 -31.55 -95.01
N TYR A 4 22.75 -32.15 -93.84
CA TYR A 4 23.85 -33.10 -93.71
C TYR A 4 23.45 -34.27 -92.81
N GLU A 5 23.47 -35.43 -93.43
CA GLU A 5 23.25 -36.78 -92.92
C GLU A 5 24.53 -37.38 -92.33
N GLU A 6 24.40 -38.64 -91.86
CA GLU A 6 25.43 -39.64 -91.54
C GLU A 6 25.94 -39.66 -90.07
N SER A 7 26.01 -40.79 -89.36
CA SER A 7 26.00 -42.20 -89.81
C SER A 7 25.84 -43.22 -88.66
N ASN A 8 25.33 -44.40 -89.05
CA ASN A 8 25.65 -45.76 -88.60
C ASN A 8 25.07 -46.36 -87.28
N VAL A 9 24.01 -47.14 -87.51
CA VAL A 9 23.41 -48.30 -86.82
C VAL A 9 24.39 -49.50 -86.68
N PRO A 10 24.03 -50.69 -86.13
CA PRO A 10 23.60 -51.11 -84.77
C PRO A 10 24.44 -52.30 -84.22
N PHE A 11 24.25 -52.75 -82.96
CA PHE A 11 24.28 -54.19 -82.65
C PHE A 11 23.47 -54.47 -81.37
N LEU A 12 22.30 -55.09 -81.54
CA LEU A 12 21.47 -55.63 -80.47
C LEU A 12 21.96 -57.03 -80.07
N LEU A 13 21.51 -57.43 -78.87
CA LEU A 13 21.56 -58.75 -78.21
C LEU A 13 22.79 -58.90 -77.31
N ASP A 14 22.64 -59.05 -76.00
CA ASP A 14 21.81 -60.06 -75.35
C ASP A 14 21.44 -59.66 -73.91
N LEU A 15 20.60 -60.49 -73.27
CA LEU A 15 20.16 -60.53 -71.85
C LEU A 15 18.68 -60.13 -71.60
N LYS A 16 17.82 -61.07 -72.00
CA LYS A 16 16.78 -61.72 -71.18
C LYS A 16 16.43 -61.05 -69.82
N ASP A 17 15.21 -60.53 -69.79
CA ASP A 17 14.10 -60.95 -68.90
C ASP A 17 14.42 -61.23 -67.42
N ASP A 18 13.88 -60.42 -66.50
CA ASP A 18 12.66 -60.80 -65.76
C ASP A 18 12.27 -59.68 -64.76
N SER A 19 10.96 -59.51 -64.63
CA SER A 19 10.17 -58.73 -63.68
C SER A 19 10.80 -58.29 -62.35
N THR A 20 10.57 -57.02 -61.95
CA THR A 20 10.22 -56.71 -60.56
C THR A 20 9.61 -55.31 -60.39
N GLU A 21 8.49 -55.29 -59.68
CA GLU A 21 7.72 -54.13 -59.25
C GLU A 21 8.59 -53.01 -58.67
N ARG A 22 8.48 -51.81 -59.23
CA ARG A 22 9.04 -50.61 -58.61
C ARG A 22 8.11 -50.16 -57.47
N SER A 23 8.26 -50.78 -56.31
CA SER A 23 7.59 -50.35 -55.08
C SER A 23 8.02 -48.93 -54.73
N ILE A 24 7.05 -48.01 -54.61
CA ILE A 24 7.28 -46.68 -54.05
C ILE A 24 7.46 -46.88 -52.55
N ILE A 25 8.71 -46.98 -52.09
CA ILE A 25 9.05 -47.00 -50.68
C ILE A 25 8.70 -45.62 -50.12
N ARG A 26 7.54 -45.52 -49.46
CA ARG A 26 7.20 -44.38 -48.62
C ARG A 26 8.03 -44.52 -47.35
N GLU A 27 9.22 -43.92 -47.33
CA GLU A 27 10.06 -43.88 -46.12
C GLU A 27 9.22 -43.34 -44.96
N LYS A 28 8.99 -44.18 -43.94
CA LYS A 28 8.39 -43.72 -42.69
C LYS A 28 9.39 -42.73 -42.07
N PRO A 29 8.99 -41.53 -41.65
CA PRO A 29 9.92 -40.59 -41.05
C PRO A 29 10.58 -41.26 -39.83
N VAL A 30 11.86 -41.59 -39.95
CA VAL A 30 12.64 -42.19 -38.86
C VAL A 30 12.87 -41.08 -37.86
N TRP A 31 11.98 -41.02 -36.87
CA TRP A 31 12.08 -40.02 -35.82
C TRP A 31 13.35 -40.32 -35.00
N ASN A 32 14.34 -39.44 -35.15
CA ASN A 32 15.68 -39.64 -34.61
C ASN A 32 15.61 -39.51 -33.08
N SER A 33 15.48 -40.63 -32.36
CA SER A 33 15.23 -40.71 -30.91
C SER A 33 16.20 -39.86 -30.07
N LYS A 34 17.44 -39.70 -30.54
CA LYS A 34 18.45 -38.81 -29.93
C LYS A 34 18.08 -37.33 -30.01
N ARG A 35 17.48 -36.88 -31.12
CA ARG A 35 16.98 -35.50 -31.27
C ARG A 35 15.80 -35.26 -30.36
N LEU A 36 14.87 -36.22 -30.26
CA LEU A 36 13.77 -36.11 -29.30
C LEU A 36 14.28 -35.98 -27.87
N LEU A 37 15.18 -36.88 -27.45
CA LEU A 37 15.74 -36.88 -26.10
C LEU A 37 16.46 -35.55 -25.77
N TRP A 38 17.13 -34.96 -26.76
CA TRP A 38 17.77 -33.67 -26.62
C TRP A 38 16.74 -32.53 -26.49
N TRP A 39 15.70 -32.52 -27.32
CA TRP A 39 14.61 -31.54 -27.21
C TRP A 39 13.85 -31.64 -25.89
N THR A 40 13.58 -32.85 -25.40
CA THR A 40 12.93 -33.05 -24.08
C THR A 40 13.84 -32.63 -22.93
N PHE A 41 15.15 -32.87 -23.03
CA PHE A 41 16.12 -32.36 -22.06
C PHE A 41 16.16 -30.82 -22.06
N CYS A 42 16.29 -30.18 -23.21
CA CYS A 42 16.24 -28.72 -23.33
C CYS A 42 14.92 -28.15 -22.80
N ALA A 43 13.79 -28.78 -23.12
CA ALA A 43 12.49 -28.37 -22.60
C ALA A 43 12.41 -28.51 -21.07
N MET A 44 12.93 -29.61 -20.49
CA MET A 44 12.99 -29.77 -19.03
C MET A 44 13.88 -28.72 -18.37
N VAL A 45 15.06 -28.44 -18.91
CA VAL A 45 15.95 -27.39 -18.39
C VAL A 45 15.27 -26.02 -18.45
N LEU A 46 14.56 -25.72 -19.53
CA LEU A 46 13.78 -24.49 -19.64
C LEU A 46 12.65 -24.44 -18.61
N VAL A 47 11.88 -25.52 -18.43
CA VAL A 47 10.80 -25.57 -17.43
C VAL A 47 11.35 -25.39 -16.02
N VAL A 48 12.43 -26.09 -15.67
CA VAL A 48 13.04 -26.03 -14.34
C VAL A 48 13.62 -24.64 -14.07
N SER A 49 14.37 -24.06 -15.02
CA SER A 49 14.93 -22.71 -14.86
C SER A 49 13.84 -21.63 -14.73
N ASN A 50 12.75 -21.73 -15.50
CA ASN A 50 11.61 -20.83 -15.37
C ASN A 50 10.89 -21.02 -14.03
N ALA A 51 10.74 -22.27 -13.55
CA ALA A 51 10.14 -22.54 -12.24
C ALA A 51 10.98 -21.96 -11.09
N PHE A 52 12.30 -22.14 -11.12
CA PHE A 52 13.22 -21.53 -10.15
C PHE A 52 13.19 -20.00 -10.22
N THR A 53 13.17 -19.42 -11.41
CA THR A 53 13.08 -17.97 -11.59
C THR A 53 11.75 -17.42 -11.07
N PHE A 54 10.63 -18.11 -11.37
CA PHE A 54 9.31 -17.73 -10.88
C PHE A 54 9.21 -17.82 -9.35
N TYR A 55 9.72 -18.92 -8.76
CA TYR A 55 9.73 -19.09 -7.31
C TYR A 55 10.65 -18.07 -6.62
N GLY A 56 11.85 -17.86 -7.16
CA GLY A 56 12.79 -16.85 -6.68
C GLY A 56 12.19 -15.44 -6.75
N ALA A 57 11.53 -15.09 -7.86
CA ALA A 57 10.84 -13.81 -8.01
C ALA A 57 9.66 -13.67 -7.04
N ARG A 58 8.89 -14.74 -6.80
CA ARG A 58 7.81 -14.76 -5.79
C ARG A 58 8.34 -14.51 -4.39
N VAL A 59 9.38 -15.23 -3.98
CA VAL A 59 10.00 -15.09 -2.66
C VAL A 59 10.60 -13.68 -2.50
N TYR A 60 11.33 -13.20 -3.51
CA TYR A 60 11.89 -11.85 -3.51
C TYR A 60 10.80 -10.77 -3.45
N ARG A 61 9.69 -10.93 -4.19
CA ARG A 61 8.58 -9.99 -4.12
C ARG A 61 7.95 -9.97 -2.74
N HIS A 62 7.74 -11.14 -2.14
CA HIS A 62 7.21 -11.24 -0.78
C HIS A 62 8.14 -10.61 0.26
N SER A 63 9.45 -10.77 0.13
CA SER A 63 10.41 -10.17 1.05
C SER A 63 10.58 -8.66 0.88
N GLN A 64 10.03 -8.07 -0.19
CA GLN A 64 10.08 -6.63 -0.48
C GLN A 64 8.70 -5.96 -0.38
N LEU A 65 7.68 -6.67 0.12
CA LEU A 65 6.32 -6.14 0.18
C LEU A 65 6.25 -4.84 0.96
N ASP A 66 6.90 -4.74 2.11
CA ASP A 66 6.88 -3.54 2.94
C ASP A 66 7.41 -2.33 2.18
N ARG A 67 8.60 -2.47 1.57
CA ARG A 67 9.20 -1.41 0.74
C ARG A 67 8.32 -1.01 -0.44
N VAL A 68 7.75 -2.00 -1.14
CA VAL A 68 6.89 -1.75 -2.31
C VAL A 68 5.58 -1.08 -1.89
N CYS A 69 4.99 -1.51 -0.78
CA CYS A 69 3.77 -0.93 -0.22
C CYS A 69 4.01 0.51 0.23
N THR A 70 5.05 0.77 1.02
CA THR A 70 5.43 2.11 1.45
C THR A 70 5.59 3.04 0.25
N ALA A 71 6.46 2.69 -0.70
CA ALA A 71 6.69 3.50 -1.91
C ALA A 71 5.40 3.67 -2.76
N HIS A 72 4.52 2.67 -2.75
CA HIS A 72 3.26 2.76 -3.46
C HIS A 72 2.26 3.68 -2.77
N THR A 73 2.20 3.69 -1.43
CA THR A 73 1.22 4.46 -0.64
C THR A 73 1.70 5.87 -0.27
N SER A 74 3.00 6.15 -0.28
CA SER A 74 3.53 7.51 -0.11
C SER A 74 3.30 8.35 -1.36
N GLN A 75 2.99 9.64 -1.20
CA GLN A 75 2.92 10.57 -2.34
C GLN A 75 4.30 10.80 -2.94
N ASN A 76 5.25 11.19 -2.09
CA ASN A 76 6.65 11.42 -2.44
C ASN A 76 7.56 10.65 -1.48
N TRP A 77 8.79 10.41 -1.90
CA TRP A 77 9.82 9.81 -1.04
C TRP A 77 10.12 10.72 0.17
N SER A 78 10.46 10.15 1.32
CA SER A 78 11.03 10.90 2.44
C SER A 78 12.23 10.19 3.05
N PRO A 79 13.11 10.89 3.78
CA PRO A 79 14.23 10.25 4.49
C PRO A 79 13.79 9.17 5.48
N VAL A 80 12.56 9.26 6.00
CA VAL A 80 11.97 8.22 6.85
C VAL A 80 12.00 6.86 6.16
N GLU A 81 11.75 6.79 4.85
CA GLU A 81 11.77 5.53 4.09
C GLU A 81 13.19 4.95 3.90
N GLN A 82 14.22 5.77 4.07
CA GLN A 82 15.62 5.35 3.95
C GLN A 82 16.21 4.98 5.31
N ASP A 83 15.95 5.79 6.33
CA ASP A 83 16.59 5.68 7.63
C ASP A 83 15.83 4.74 8.57
N VAL A 84 14.55 4.48 8.29
CA VAL A 84 13.70 3.57 9.05
C VAL A 84 13.38 2.34 8.21
N ASN A 85 13.65 1.16 8.78
CA ASN A 85 13.19 -0.10 8.22
C ASN A 85 11.68 -0.28 8.47
N ILE A 86 10.85 0.35 7.63
CA ILE A 86 9.40 0.30 7.73
C ILE A 86 8.93 -1.16 7.58
N HIS A 87 8.17 -1.64 8.56
CA HIS A 87 7.69 -3.00 8.62
C HIS A 87 6.18 -3.04 8.92
N TYR A 88 5.43 -3.80 8.13
CA TYR A 88 4.00 -3.99 8.35
C TYR A 88 3.75 -5.24 9.18
N SER A 89 3.05 -5.08 10.31
CA SER A 89 2.65 -6.19 11.17
C SER A 89 1.15 -6.12 11.48
N SER A 90 0.53 -7.29 11.65
CA SER A 90 -0.84 -7.36 12.10
C SER A 90 -0.91 -7.02 13.58
N THR A 91 -1.60 -5.94 13.91
CA THR A 91 -1.90 -5.57 15.30
C THR A 91 -3.40 -5.54 15.53
N ARG A 92 -3.81 -5.86 16.75
CA ARG A 92 -5.22 -5.75 17.17
C ARG A 92 -5.40 -4.43 17.90
N PHE A 93 -6.35 -3.62 17.44
CA PHE A 93 -6.67 -2.37 18.11
C PHE A 93 -7.32 -2.63 19.46
N ASN A 94 -6.88 -1.87 20.47
CA ASN A 94 -7.54 -1.82 21.76
C ASN A 94 -8.56 -0.68 21.72
N ALA A 95 -9.73 -0.96 21.14
CA ALA A 95 -10.82 -0.01 20.96
C ALA A 95 -12.04 -0.38 21.83
N SER A 96 -11.80 -0.87 23.06
CA SER A 96 -12.88 -1.18 24.01
C SER A 96 -13.78 0.04 24.18
N PHE A 97 -15.10 -0.14 24.19
CA PHE A 97 -16.00 0.99 24.42
C PHE A 97 -15.98 1.43 25.89
N TYR A 98 -16.02 0.48 26.82
CA TYR A 98 -16.16 0.78 28.26
C TYR A 98 -14.84 0.79 29.04
N LYS A 99 -13.77 0.17 28.53
CA LYS A 99 -12.45 0.16 29.19
C LYS A 99 -11.57 1.27 28.62
N GLU A 100 -11.28 2.28 29.44
CA GLU A 100 -10.49 3.44 29.01
C GLU A 100 -8.99 3.14 28.96
N SER A 101 -8.34 3.60 27.90
CA SER A 101 -6.87 3.72 27.83
C SER A 101 -6.43 5.04 28.47
N ILE A 102 -5.13 5.22 28.74
CA ILE A 102 -4.60 6.51 29.26
C ILE A 102 -5.00 7.70 28.36
N TYR A 103 -5.06 7.49 27.05
CA TYR A 103 -5.41 8.53 26.07
C TYR A 103 -6.86 9.01 26.13
N ARG A 104 -7.72 8.29 26.86
CA ARG A 104 -9.17 8.54 26.98
C ARG A 104 -9.59 9.07 28.33
N GLN A 105 -8.69 9.07 29.31
CA GLN A 105 -8.99 9.54 30.65
C GLN A 105 -9.23 11.05 30.67
N ALA A 106 -9.80 11.54 31.78
CA ALA A 106 -9.96 12.97 32.00
C ALA A 106 -8.60 13.69 31.96
N ALA A 107 -8.62 14.97 31.57
CA ALA A 107 -7.40 15.77 31.47
C ALA A 107 -6.60 15.74 32.79
N SER A 108 -5.34 15.33 32.69
CA SER A 108 -4.38 15.28 33.79
C SER A 108 -2.96 15.39 33.22
N PRO A 109 -1.95 15.71 34.05
CA PRO A 109 -0.56 15.72 33.61
C PRO A 109 -0.11 14.40 32.98
N GLU A 110 -0.59 13.26 33.48
CA GLU A 110 -0.26 11.94 32.97
C GLU A 110 -0.85 11.70 31.58
N VAL A 111 -2.09 12.16 31.34
CA VAL A 111 -2.71 12.08 30.02
C VAL A 111 -1.97 12.97 29.03
N ASP A 112 -1.65 14.20 29.41
CA ASP A 112 -0.93 15.12 28.54
C ASP A 112 0.47 14.59 28.21
N ALA A 113 1.20 14.06 29.20
CA ALA A 113 2.49 13.40 28.99
C ALA A 113 2.39 12.21 28.01
N ALA A 114 1.35 11.38 28.13
CA ALA A 114 1.13 10.27 27.20
C ALA A 114 0.89 10.76 25.75
N TRP A 115 0.15 11.86 25.57
CA TRP A 115 -0.05 12.45 24.25
C TRP A 115 1.21 13.16 23.71
N GLU A 116 2.03 13.75 24.58
CA GLU A 116 3.32 14.33 24.23
C GLU A 116 4.30 13.25 23.72
N GLU A 117 4.31 12.07 24.34
CA GLU A 117 5.14 10.93 23.93
C GLU A 117 4.81 10.45 22.50
N LEU A 118 3.59 10.67 22.02
CA LEU A 118 3.21 10.39 20.62
C LEU A 118 3.77 11.42 19.62
N GLY A 119 4.51 12.41 20.10
CA GLY A 119 5.15 13.43 19.27
C GLY A 119 4.28 14.65 18.95
N THR A 120 3.22 14.90 19.73
CA THR A 120 2.30 16.04 19.52
C THR A 120 2.99 17.41 19.63
N GLU A 121 4.16 17.47 20.28
CA GLU A 121 4.92 18.71 20.50
C GLU A 121 6.24 18.77 19.72
N LEU A 122 6.52 17.79 18.85
CA LEU A 122 7.72 17.78 18.01
C LEU A 122 7.78 19.01 17.12
N LYS A 123 8.97 19.62 17.01
CA LYS A 123 9.18 20.89 16.31
C LYS A 123 9.54 20.75 14.83
N GLY A 124 9.51 19.52 14.31
CA GLY A 124 9.86 19.17 12.94
C GLY A 124 11.25 18.54 12.82
N VAL A 125 11.62 18.23 11.59
CA VAL A 125 12.92 17.68 11.18
C VAL A 125 13.59 18.65 10.21
N VAL A 126 14.92 18.58 10.13
CA VAL A 126 15.71 19.32 9.15
C VAL A 126 16.15 18.38 8.04
N LEU A 127 15.93 18.80 6.80
CA LEU A 127 16.27 18.06 5.58
C LEU A 127 17.44 18.74 4.89
N THR A 128 18.42 17.95 4.48
CA THR A 128 19.45 18.44 3.56
C THR A 128 18.82 18.89 2.24
N VAL A 129 19.56 19.68 1.45
CA VAL A 129 19.11 20.16 0.14
C VAL A 129 18.77 18.99 -0.79
N ASP A 130 19.55 17.90 -0.75
CA ASP A 130 19.34 16.74 -1.61
C ASP A 130 18.11 15.92 -1.18
N GLU A 131 17.89 15.78 0.13
CA GLU A 131 16.68 15.14 0.66
C GLU A 131 15.44 15.93 0.30
N ALA A 132 15.45 17.26 0.48
CA ALA A 132 14.32 18.12 0.10
C ALA A 132 13.95 17.96 -1.38
N LYS A 133 14.94 17.99 -2.28
CA LYS A 133 14.71 17.76 -3.73
C LYS A 133 14.13 16.37 -4.00
N LYS A 134 14.72 15.33 -3.42
CA LYS A 134 14.27 13.94 -3.60
C LYS A 134 12.86 13.72 -3.05
N SER A 135 12.47 14.49 -2.05
CA SER A 135 11.14 14.52 -1.47
C SER A 135 10.12 15.40 -2.20
N GLY A 136 10.49 16.00 -3.32
CA GLY A 136 9.60 16.87 -4.10
C GLY A 136 9.24 18.16 -3.36
N LEU A 137 10.13 18.66 -2.50
CA LEU A 137 10.00 20.01 -1.93
C LEU A 137 10.58 21.03 -2.90
N GLU A 138 9.87 22.14 -3.05
CA GLU A 138 10.36 23.32 -3.73
C GLU A 138 11.50 23.97 -2.90
N LEU A 139 12.47 24.59 -3.58
CA LEU A 139 13.66 25.17 -2.93
C LEU A 139 13.45 26.60 -2.41
N ASP A 140 12.24 27.12 -2.52
CA ASP A 140 11.80 28.40 -1.95
C ASP A 140 11.23 28.24 -0.52
N ARG A 141 11.23 27.01 0.02
CA ARG A 141 10.74 26.67 1.35
C ARG A 141 11.69 27.18 2.45
N VAL A 142 11.17 27.27 3.68
CA VAL A 142 11.92 27.81 4.81
C VAL A 142 13.14 26.95 5.11
N MET A 143 14.30 27.60 5.21
CA MET A 143 15.56 26.98 5.63
C MET A 143 16.00 27.51 7.00
N VAL A 144 16.69 26.65 7.75
CA VAL A 144 17.29 26.97 9.03
C VAL A 144 18.81 26.80 8.99
N GLY A 145 19.53 27.58 9.81
CA GLY A 145 20.99 27.50 9.95
C GLY A 145 21.46 26.45 10.96
N GLU A 146 22.77 26.38 11.18
CA GLU A 146 23.42 25.40 12.07
C GLU A 146 22.89 25.42 13.51
N ASP A 147 22.56 26.60 14.04
CA ASP A 147 22.00 26.76 15.39
C ASP A 147 20.70 25.97 15.63
N TYR A 148 20.02 25.56 14.56
CA TYR A 148 18.76 24.82 14.58
C TYR A 148 18.88 23.41 13.98
N GLY A 149 20.11 22.89 13.85
CA GLY A 149 20.38 21.59 13.23
C GLY A 149 20.46 21.61 11.69
N GLY A 150 20.56 22.80 11.10
CA GLY A 150 20.82 22.99 9.67
C GLY A 150 22.31 22.95 9.30
N PRO A 151 22.69 23.42 8.09
CA PRO A 151 21.83 24.09 7.10
C PRO A 151 20.86 23.12 6.40
N GLY A 152 19.56 23.47 6.35
CA GLY A 152 18.57 22.62 5.69
C GLY A 152 17.14 23.17 5.71
N TYR A 153 16.23 22.46 5.06
CA TYR A 153 14.80 22.78 5.03
C TYR A 153 14.09 22.18 6.24
N VAL A 154 13.22 22.96 6.88
CA VAL A 154 12.42 22.46 8.00
C VAL A 154 11.08 21.90 7.50
N ALA A 155 10.68 20.74 8.02
CA ALA A 155 9.40 20.11 7.73
C ALA A 155 8.90 19.28 8.92
N PHE A 156 7.59 19.07 9.05
CA PHE A 156 7.06 18.01 9.91
C PHE A 156 6.99 16.69 9.15
N VAL A 157 7.09 15.58 9.88
CA VAL A 157 6.63 14.27 9.37
C VAL A 157 5.11 14.23 9.55
N GLU A 158 4.36 13.95 8.50
CA GLU A 158 2.89 14.10 8.46
C GLU A 158 2.17 13.42 9.62
N VAL A 159 2.55 12.20 10.01
CA VAL A 159 1.92 11.51 11.16
C VAL A 159 1.98 12.34 12.45
N THR A 160 3.08 13.06 12.70
CA THR A 160 3.23 13.87 13.91
C THR A 160 2.29 15.09 13.89
N HIS A 161 2.11 15.70 12.73
CA HIS A 161 1.16 16.80 12.53
C HIS A 161 -0.29 16.29 12.67
N GLN A 162 -0.63 15.14 12.09
CA GLN A 162 -1.96 14.53 12.20
C GLN A 162 -2.33 14.22 13.66
N ILE A 163 -1.40 13.66 14.44
CA ILE A 163 -1.60 13.37 15.85
C ILE A 163 -1.67 14.66 16.68
N HIS A 164 -0.87 15.69 16.36
CA HIS A 164 -0.99 17.02 16.95
C HIS A 164 -2.40 17.61 16.74
N CYS A 165 -2.91 17.59 15.51
CA CYS A 165 -4.26 18.06 15.20
C CYS A 165 -5.32 17.29 15.99
N LEU A 166 -5.19 15.96 16.10
CA LEU A 166 -6.12 15.14 16.87
C LEU A 166 -6.11 15.50 18.36
N ASN A 167 -4.92 15.76 18.94
CA ASN A 167 -4.79 16.22 20.32
C ASN A 167 -5.38 17.63 20.52
N LEU A 168 -5.29 18.52 19.52
CA LEU A 168 -5.95 19.82 19.56
C LEU A 168 -7.48 19.68 19.58
N LEU A 169 -8.04 18.78 18.76
CA LEU A 169 -9.49 18.50 18.76
C LEU A 169 -9.96 17.93 20.10
N ARG A 170 -9.18 17.02 20.70
CA ARG A 170 -9.42 16.52 22.07
C ARG A 170 -9.58 17.66 23.07
N ARG A 171 -8.73 18.68 22.96
CA ARG A 171 -8.69 19.81 23.90
C ARG A 171 -9.75 20.89 23.60
N GLY A 172 -10.26 20.98 22.37
CA GLY A 172 -10.83 22.23 21.86
C GLY A 172 -12.32 22.28 21.49
N LEU A 173 -13.01 21.16 21.26
CA LEU A 173 -14.34 21.16 20.61
C LEU A 173 -15.56 21.42 21.53
N TRP A 174 -15.39 22.02 22.70
CA TRP A 174 -16.47 22.20 23.68
C TRP A 174 -17.64 23.09 23.19
N PHE A 175 -17.39 24.03 22.28
CA PHE A 175 -18.37 25.02 21.81
C PHE A 175 -19.51 24.46 20.94
N ASN A 176 -19.39 23.23 20.45
CA ASN A 176 -20.46 22.55 19.69
C ASN A 176 -21.39 21.73 20.59
N TYR A 177 -20.98 21.45 21.83
CA TYR A 177 -21.64 20.48 22.71
C TYR A 177 -23.09 20.86 23.01
N GLU A 178 -23.32 22.09 23.46
CA GLU A 178 -24.65 22.57 23.86
C GLU A 178 -25.66 22.51 22.71
N TYR A 179 -25.22 22.81 21.48
CA TYR A 179 -26.09 22.74 20.29
C TYR A 179 -26.55 21.31 20.01
N TYR A 180 -25.63 20.34 19.95
CA TYR A 180 -26.01 18.95 19.64
C TYR A 180 -26.78 18.27 20.77
N GLN A 181 -26.46 18.59 22.03
CA GLN A 181 -27.18 18.12 23.21
C GLN A 181 -28.62 18.66 23.24
N SER A 182 -28.81 19.97 23.04
CA SER A 182 -30.15 20.60 23.05
C SER A 182 -31.08 20.10 21.95
N HIS A 183 -30.53 19.57 20.84
CA HIS A 183 -31.29 19.00 19.74
C HIS A 183 -31.38 17.47 19.75
N SER A 184 -30.79 16.81 20.76
CA SER A 184 -30.78 15.33 20.90
C SER A 184 -30.34 14.62 19.60
N ILE A 185 -29.29 15.12 18.95
CA ILE A 185 -28.82 14.59 17.66
C ILE A 185 -27.81 13.46 17.90
N GLY A 186 -28.12 12.25 17.41
CA GLY A 186 -27.21 11.09 17.50
C GLY A 186 -26.85 10.75 18.95
N GLU A 187 -25.57 10.48 19.21
CA GLU A 187 -25.06 10.10 20.53
C GLU A 187 -25.33 11.14 21.63
N PHE A 188 -25.63 12.39 21.26
CA PHE A 188 -25.97 13.46 22.19
C PHE A 188 -27.37 13.32 22.80
N ALA A 189 -28.18 12.36 22.34
CA ALA A 189 -29.44 12.00 22.95
C ALA A 189 -29.30 11.16 24.24
N ASP A 190 -28.17 10.47 24.44
CA ASP A 190 -27.99 9.47 25.49
C ASP A 190 -27.34 10.01 26.79
N GLY A 191 -27.24 11.32 26.90
CA GLY A 191 -26.73 12.03 28.08
C GLY A 191 -25.19 12.05 28.20
N ASP A 192 -24.70 12.93 29.07
CA ASP A 192 -23.29 13.36 29.12
C ASP A 192 -22.29 12.22 29.29
N ARG A 193 -22.66 11.19 30.07
CA ARG A 193 -21.79 10.04 30.30
C ARG A 193 -21.54 9.26 29.02
N ILE A 194 -22.58 8.99 28.24
CA ILE A 194 -22.48 8.24 26.98
C ILE A 194 -21.77 9.08 25.93
N VAL A 195 -22.06 10.37 25.86
CA VAL A 195 -21.36 11.30 24.95
C VAL A 195 -19.86 11.32 25.24
N LYS A 196 -19.46 11.42 26.52
CA LYS A 196 -18.05 11.38 26.91
C LYS A 196 -17.37 10.07 26.49
N LEU A 197 -18.02 8.93 26.71
CA LEU A 197 -17.50 7.62 26.31
C LEU A 197 -17.33 7.52 24.79
N HIS A 198 -18.32 7.97 24.02
CA HIS A 198 -18.27 8.01 22.55
C HIS A 198 -17.15 8.92 22.04
N ILE A 199 -17.04 10.15 22.53
CA ILE A 199 -15.99 11.08 22.10
C ILE A 199 -14.61 10.49 22.39
N GLY A 200 -14.39 9.96 23.60
CA GLY A 200 -13.13 9.32 23.97
C GLY A 200 -12.81 8.10 23.11
N HIS A 201 -13.81 7.23 22.86
CA HIS A 201 -13.66 6.06 22.00
C HIS A 201 -13.33 6.43 20.54
N CYS A 202 -14.04 7.41 19.97
CA CYS A 202 -13.80 7.91 18.61
C CYS A 202 -12.40 8.52 18.49
N LEU A 203 -12.00 9.33 19.47
CA LEU A 203 -10.66 9.93 19.54
C LEU A 203 -9.56 8.84 19.54
N ASP A 204 -9.68 7.84 20.41
CA ASP A 204 -8.66 6.79 20.53
C ASP A 204 -8.66 5.85 19.31
N THR A 205 -9.82 5.62 18.69
CA THR A 205 -9.93 4.86 17.44
C THR A 205 -9.23 5.58 16.29
N LEU A 206 -9.44 6.89 16.15
CA LEU A 206 -8.75 7.70 15.14
C LEU A 206 -7.25 7.78 15.41
N ARG A 207 -6.84 7.94 16.67
CA ARG A 207 -5.43 7.92 17.07
C ARG A 207 -4.75 6.62 16.65
N GLN A 208 -5.37 5.47 16.96
CA GLN A 208 -4.86 4.16 16.56
C GLN A 208 -4.82 3.99 15.03
N ALA A 209 -5.84 4.47 14.31
CA ALA A 209 -5.88 4.44 12.85
C ALA A 209 -4.75 5.27 12.23
N LEU A 210 -4.53 6.51 12.70
CA LEU A 210 -3.46 7.40 12.23
C LEU A 210 -2.07 6.81 12.50
N MET A 211 -1.85 6.23 13.69
CA MET A 211 -0.60 5.52 14.01
C MET A 211 -0.42 4.27 13.16
N CYS A 212 -1.48 3.53 12.87
CA CYS A 212 -1.41 2.33 12.04
C CYS A 212 -1.11 2.66 10.57
N SER A 213 -1.62 3.78 10.05
CA SER A 213 -1.31 4.23 8.69
C SER A 213 0.02 4.98 8.58
N SER A 214 0.43 5.66 9.67
CA SER A 214 1.63 6.50 9.82
C SER A 214 2.13 7.12 8.51
N ASP A 215 1.57 8.28 8.16
CA ASP A 215 2.02 9.01 6.97
C ASP A 215 3.46 9.50 7.14
N THR A 216 4.36 8.96 6.31
CA THR A 216 5.79 9.29 6.30
C THR A 216 6.11 10.50 5.41
N GLY A 217 5.10 11.13 4.81
CA GLY A 217 5.22 12.35 4.03
C GLY A 217 5.77 13.52 4.84
N LEU A 218 6.15 14.58 4.13
CA LEU A 218 6.76 15.77 4.70
C LEU A 218 5.89 17.00 4.46
N LEU A 219 5.65 17.74 5.54
CA LEU A 219 4.92 19.00 5.56
C LEU A 219 5.91 20.16 5.79
N PRO A 220 6.38 20.83 4.71
CA PRO A 220 7.35 21.91 4.83
C PRO A 220 6.71 23.22 5.29
N PHE A 221 7.53 24.24 5.47
CA PHE A 221 7.09 25.60 5.76
C PHE A 221 7.33 26.54 4.58
N VAL A 222 6.41 27.47 4.39
CA VAL A 222 6.44 28.56 3.40
C VAL A 222 6.52 29.92 4.07
N TRP A 223 6.97 30.92 3.33
CA TRP A 223 6.93 32.32 3.74
C TRP A 223 5.60 32.97 3.34
N VAL A 224 4.92 33.62 4.29
CA VAL A 224 3.63 34.28 4.07
C VAL A 224 3.66 35.71 4.63
N GLY A 225 3.11 36.65 3.87
CA GLY A 225 2.85 38.03 4.30
C GLY A 225 4.03 39.00 4.18
N ASN A 226 3.81 40.23 4.68
CA ASN A 226 4.80 41.31 4.72
C ASN A 226 4.72 42.04 6.09
N PRO A 227 5.72 41.92 6.99
CA PRO A 227 6.97 41.18 6.82
C PRO A 227 6.74 39.65 6.75
N PRO A 228 7.61 38.89 6.07
CA PRO A 228 7.47 37.44 5.93
C PRO A 228 7.44 36.71 7.28
N LYS A 229 6.53 35.75 7.41
CA LYS A 229 6.45 34.81 8.53
C LYS A 229 6.38 33.38 8.01
N GLN A 230 6.93 32.43 8.77
CA GLN A 230 6.83 31.01 8.45
C GLN A 230 5.42 30.48 8.70
N PHE A 231 4.92 29.63 7.80
CA PHE A 231 3.63 28.97 7.92
C PHE A 231 3.71 27.56 7.34
N PRO A 232 3.11 26.52 7.97
CA PRO A 232 3.06 25.19 7.38
C PRO A 232 2.33 25.18 6.03
N ASP A 233 2.90 24.54 5.03
CA ASP A 233 2.33 24.45 3.68
C ASP A 233 1.27 23.34 3.63
N PHE A 234 0.02 23.63 4.02
CA PHE A 234 -1.05 22.62 4.03
C PHE A 234 -1.59 22.25 2.63
N PHE A 235 -1.20 22.95 1.57
CA PHE A 235 -1.68 22.70 0.21
C PHE A 235 -0.75 21.72 -0.52
N ARG A 236 -0.72 20.47 -0.03
CA ARG A 236 0.14 19.41 -0.55
C ARG A 236 -0.68 18.33 -1.24
N GLU A 237 -0.05 17.65 -2.17
CA GLU A 237 -0.62 16.45 -2.75
C GLU A 237 -0.50 15.28 -1.77
N HIS A 238 -1.52 14.44 -1.73
CA HIS A 238 -1.52 13.19 -0.97
C HIS A 238 -1.99 12.06 -1.86
N LYS A 239 -1.45 10.86 -1.62
CA LYS A 239 -1.88 9.66 -2.31
C LYS A 239 -3.00 8.99 -1.51
N CYS A 240 -4.23 9.16 -1.97
CA CYS A 240 -5.41 8.67 -1.27
C CYS A 240 -5.97 7.38 -1.90
N ARG A 241 -6.65 6.59 -1.08
CA ARG A 241 -7.54 5.53 -1.58
C ARG A 241 -8.78 6.16 -2.22
N ASN A 242 -9.43 5.44 -3.11
CA ASN A 242 -10.63 5.88 -3.82
C ASN A 242 -11.84 5.99 -2.87
N PHE A 243 -12.00 7.15 -2.23
CA PHE A 243 -12.99 7.37 -1.18
C PHE A 243 -14.44 7.19 -1.67
N GLU A 244 -14.81 7.78 -2.80
CA GLU A 244 -16.20 7.77 -3.26
C GLU A 244 -16.69 6.35 -3.60
N PRO A 245 -15.94 5.52 -4.36
CA PRO A 245 -16.34 4.13 -4.59
C PRO A 245 -16.44 3.30 -3.30
N ILE A 246 -15.58 3.55 -2.31
CA ILE A 246 -15.63 2.88 -1.00
C ILE A 246 -16.90 3.30 -0.24
N LEU A 247 -17.21 4.60 -0.22
CA LEU A 247 -18.40 5.13 0.42
C LEU A 247 -19.68 4.57 -0.24
N GLU A 248 -19.72 4.50 -1.56
CA GLU A 248 -20.85 3.92 -2.29
C GLU A 248 -21.01 2.42 -2.05
N PHE A 249 -19.91 1.69 -1.85
CA PHE A 249 -19.97 0.30 -1.40
C PHE A 249 -20.67 0.18 -0.03
N ALA A 250 -20.32 1.06 0.93
CA ALA A 250 -20.91 1.06 2.26
C ALA A 250 -22.41 1.40 2.22
N LYS A 251 -22.79 2.49 1.55
CA LYS A 251 -24.19 2.92 1.42
C LYS A 251 -25.09 1.84 0.80
N ARG A 252 -24.63 1.18 -0.27
CA ARG A 252 -25.41 0.12 -0.93
C ARG A 252 -25.66 -1.11 -0.05
N ARG A 253 -24.86 -1.31 0.99
CA ARG A 253 -24.90 -2.48 1.87
C ARG A 253 -25.31 -2.13 3.30
N GLU A 254 -25.72 -0.88 3.54
CA GLU A 254 -26.19 -0.43 4.83
C GLU A 254 -27.44 -1.22 5.27
N VAL A 255 -27.48 -1.58 6.54
CA VAL A 255 -28.61 -2.29 7.15
C VAL A 255 -29.70 -1.27 7.47
N LYS A 256 -30.93 -1.50 6.98
CA LYS A 256 -32.03 -0.52 7.04
C LYS A 256 -32.50 -0.13 8.46
N ALA A 257 -32.25 -0.95 9.48
CA ALA A 257 -32.54 -0.64 10.88
C ALA A 257 -31.77 -1.59 11.83
N LEU A 258 -30.80 -1.06 12.56
CA LEU A 258 -30.05 -1.81 13.59
C LEU A 258 -30.72 -1.75 14.97
N GLU A 259 -31.26 -0.59 15.37
CA GLU A 259 -31.84 -0.35 16.70
C GLU A 259 -33.04 -1.26 17.05
N HIS A 260 -33.73 -1.76 16.03
CA HIS A 260 -34.89 -2.65 16.18
C HIS A 260 -34.61 -4.09 15.76
N MET A 261 -33.34 -4.43 15.49
CA MET A 261 -32.96 -5.75 15.02
C MET A 261 -33.01 -6.75 16.18
N LYS A 262 -34.05 -7.59 16.21
CA LYS A 262 -34.11 -8.76 17.10
C LYS A 262 -33.18 -9.85 16.58
N ALA A 263 -31.90 -9.74 16.88
CA ALA A 263 -30.91 -10.77 16.57
C ALA A 263 -30.87 -11.83 17.68
N VAL A 264 -30.87 -13.12 17.31
CA VAL A 264 -30.63 -14.23 18.22
C VAL A 264 -29.29 -14.87 17.84
N PRO A 265 -28.37 -15.11 18.79
CA PRO A 265 -27.11 -15.78 18.48
C PRO A 265 -27.35 -17.15 17.86
N HIS A 266 -26.70 -17.43 16.73
CA HIS A 266 -26.73 -18.77 16.16
C HIS A 266 -25.89 -19.75 17.00
N LYS A 267 -26.11 -21.05 16.83
CA LYS A 267 -25.29 -22.08 17.49
C LYS A 267 -23.81 -21.90 17.11
N GLY A 268 -22.93 -21.85 18.11
CA GLY A 268 -21.49 -21.61 17.91
C GLY A 268 -21.10 -20.15 17.71
N ALA A 269 -22.04 -19.20 17.87
CA ALA A 269 -21.68 -17.78 17.93
C ALA A 269 -20.72 -17.52 19.10
N LEU A 270 -19.73 -16.65 18.87
CA LEU A 270 -18.86 -16.16 19.93
C LEU A 270 -19.69 -15.27 20.86
N ILE A 271 -19.83 -15.69 22.11
CA ILE A 271 -20.43 -14.90 23.18
C ILE A 271 -19.29 -14.61 24.17
N LEU A 272 -19.00 -13.34 24.36
CA LEU A 272 -18.00 -12.90 25.32
C LEU A 272 -18.65 -12.79 26.70
N ASP A 273 -17.90 -13.14 27.75
CA ASP A 273 -18.36 -13.03 29.14
C ASP A 273 -18.49 -11.56 29.59
N ASP A 274 -17.76 -10.64 28.93
CA ASP A 274 -17.76 -9.20 29.21
C ASP A 274 -17.48 -8.40 27.92
N PHE A 275 -17.77 -7.10 27.97
CA PHE A 275 -17.41 -6.16 26.90
C PHE A 275 -15.89 -6.14 26.70
N PRO A 276 -15.41 -6.38 25.46
CA PRO A 276 -14.00 -6.33 25.14
C PRO A 276 -13.46 -4.91 25.30
#